data_AF-L8LPE8-F1
#
_entry.id   AF-L8LPE8-F1
#
_cell.length_a   1.000
_cell.length_b   1.000
_cell.length_c   1.000
_cell.angle_alpha   90.00
_cell.angle_beta   90.00
_cell.angle_gamma   90.00
#
_symmetry.space_group_name_H-M   'P 1'
#
loop_
_entity.id
_entity.type
_entity.pdbx_description
1 polymer ?
#
loop_
_entity_poly.entity_id
_entity_poly.type
_entity_poly.pdbx_seq_one_letter_code
_entity_poly.pdbx_strand_id
1 'polypeptide(L)' 'EKVMEIVTSWMEKGIEQGIEQGKKSLVIRQLKRRLGEIPVHLETEIRSLPLEAVERLGEALLDFQSLEDLVSWLS' A
#
# COMPACT_ATOMS: atom_id res chain seq x y z
N GLU A 1 -34.63 9.18 6.68
CA GLU A 1 -33.58 8.97 7.67
C GLU A 1 -32.66 7.80 7.29
N LYS A 2 -33.13 6.54 7.33
CA LYS A 2 -32.32 5.34 7.00
C LYS A 2 -31.64 5.32 5.62
N VAL A 3 -32.25 5.93 4.60
CA VAL A 3 -31.64 6.05 3.26
C VAL A 3 -30.42 6.97 3.28
N MET A 4 -30.48 8.08 4.03
CA MET A 4 -29.38 9.04 4.12
C MET A 4 -28.16 8.42 4.82
N GLU A 5 -28.37 7.64 5.88
CA GLU A 5 -27.29 6.93 6.58
C GLU A 5 -26.57 5.90 5.69
N ILE A 6 -27.33 5.11 4.91
CA ILE A 6 -26.74 4.11 4.01
C ILE A 6 -25.92 4.81 2.91
N VAL A 7 -26.43 5.91 2.37
CA VAL A 7 -25.74 6.69 1.32
C VAL A 7 -24.41 7.23 1.82
N THR A 8 -24.40 7.80 3.02
CA THR A 8 -23.17 8.32 3.64
C THR A 8 -22.16 7.20 3.90
N SER A 9 -22.61 6.06 4.44
CA SER A 9 -21.73 4.95 4.82
C SER A 9 -21.00 4.31 3.63
N TRP A 10 -21.66 4.07 2.48
CA TRP A 10 -20.96 3.51 1.32
C TRP A 10 -19.99 4.50 0.70
N MET A 11 -20.28 5.80 0.80
CA MET A 11 -19.45 6.85 0.20
C MET A 11 -18.16 6.99 0.99
N GLU A 12 -18.26 7.04 2.31
CA GLU A 12 -17.10 7.04 3.22
C GLU A 12 -16.24 5.80 2.99
N LYS A 13 -16.85 4.61 2.97
CA LYS A 13 -16.13 3.36 2.70
C LYS A 13 -15.45 3.34 1.33
N GLY A 14 -16.11 3.87 0.30
CA GLY A 14 -15.53 3.98 -1.04
C GLY A 14 -14.32 4.91 -1.09
N ILE A 15 -14.39 6.04 -0.38
CA ILE A 15 -13.27 6.98 -0.25
C ILE A 15 -12.10 6.33 0.48
N GLU A 16 -12.35 5.68 1.63
CA GLU A 16 -11.31 4.98 2.40
C GLU A 16 -10.63 3.89 1.58
N GLN A 17 -11.41 3.05 0.89
CA GLN A 17 -10.87 2.00 0.02
C GLN A 17 -10.05 2.59 -1.15
N GLY A 18 -10.53 3.68 -1.76
CA GLY A 18 -9.81 4.36 -2.83
C GLY A 18 -8.48 4.94 -2.37
N ILE A 19 -8.44 5.54 -1.18
CA ILE A 19 -7.21 6.07 -0.57
C ILE A 19 -6.24 4.92 -0.27
N GLU A 20 -6.71 3.83 0.33
CA GLU A 20 -5.89 2.67 0.67
C GLU A 20 -5.26 2.03 -0.59
N GLN A 21 -6.07 1.76 -1.62
CA GLN A 21 -5.60 1.21 -2.88
C GLN A 21 -4.61 2.16 -3.58
N GLY A 22 -4.88 3.47 -3.54
CA GLY A 22 -4.00 4.50 -4.09
C GLY A 22 -2.63 4.50 -3.42
N LYS A 23 -2.58 4.47 -2.08
CA LYS A 23 -1.32 4.42 -1.30
C LYS A 23 -0.52 3.16 -1.61
N LYS A 24 -1.17 1.99 -1.58
CA LYS A 24 -0.53 0.70 -1.94
C LYS A 24 0.05 0.71 -3.34
N SER A 25 -0.73 1.17 -4.33
CA SER A 25 -0.29 1.26 -5.73
C SER A 25 0.90 2.20 -5.91
N LEU A 26 0.89 3.34 -5.21
CA LEU A 26 1.99 4.30 -5.26
C LEU A 26 3.27 3.69 -4.68
N VAL A 27 3.22 3.11 -3.48
CA VAL A 27 4.39 2.49 -2.84
C VAL A 27 5.00 1.39 -3.71
N ILE A 28 4.19 0.51 -4.30
CA ILE A 28 4.68 -0.54 -5.21
C ILE A 28 5.39 0.05 -6.43
N ARG A 29 4.84 1.10 -7.06
CA ARG A 29 5.50 1.77 -8.19
C ARG A 29 6.82 2.42 -7.79
N GLN A 30 6.88 3.03 -6.60
CA GLN A 30 8.10 3.65 -6.08
C GLN A 30 9.18 2.61 -5.80
N LEU A 31 8.82 1.49 -5.18
CA LEU A 31 9.71 0.36 -4.97
C LEU A 31 10.25 -0.18 -6.31
N LYS A 32 9.37 -0.40 -7.31
CA LYS A 32 9.80 -0.84 -8.64
C LYS A 32 10.75 0.14 -9.31
N ARG A 33 10.51 1.44 -9.15
CA ARG A 33 11.38 2.48 -9.71
C ARG A 33 12.76 2.50 -9.05
N ARG A 34 12.83 2.17 -7.76
CA ARG A 34 14.06 2.26 -6.95
C ARG A 34 14.89 0.97 -6.96
N LEU A 35 14.23 -0.18 -6.93
CA LEU A 35 14.85 -1.51 -6.83
C LEU A 35 14.83 -2.30 -8.15
N GLY A 36 14.10 -1.82 -9.17
CA GLY A 36 13.92 -2.53 -10.43
C GLY A 36 12.73 -3.50 -10.40
N GLU A 37 12.86 -4.65 -11.06
CA GLU A 37 11.79 -5.65 -11.05
C GLU A 37 11.57 -6.22 -9.64
N ILE A 38 10.31 -6.24 -9.20
CA ILE A 38 9.91 -6.81 -7.92
C ILE A 38 9.13 -8.09 -8.20
N PRO A 39 9.48 -9.21 -7.55
CA PRO A 39 8.72 -10.45 -7.66
C PRO A 39 7.24 -10.28 -7.28
N VAL A 40 6.35 -10.95 -8.03
CA VAL A 40 4.90 -10.88 -7.84
C VAL A 40 4.45 -11.26 -6.42
N HIS A 41 5.18 -12.16 -5.75
CA HIS A 41 4.84 -12.55 -4.38
C HIS A 41 5.04 -11.40 -3.39
N LEU A 42 6.13 -10.63 -3.51
CA LEU A 42 6.37 -9.45 -2.67
C LEU A 42 5.35 -8.34 -2.97
N GLU A 43 4.97 -8.14 -4.23
CA GLU A 43 3.88 -7.21 -4.56
C GLU A 43 2.55 -7.61 -3.91
N THR A 44 2.27 -8.91 -3.87
CA THR A 44 1.05 -9.45 -3.25
C THR A 44 1.08 -9.24 -1.74
N GLU A 45 2.22 -9.45 -1.11
CA GLU A 45 2.44 -9.20 0.31
C GLU A 45 2.30 -7.72 0.66
N ILE A 46 2.90 -6.81 -0.12
CA ILE A 46 2.72 -5.37 0.05
C ILE A 46 1.24 -4.96 -0.07
N ARG A 47 0.47 -5.60 -0.97
CA ARG A 47 -0.97 -5.33 -1.11
C ARG A 47 -1.80 -5.85 0.06
N SER A 48 -1.35 -6.89 0.77
CA SER A 48 -2.03 -7.41 1.95
C SER A 48 -1.67 -6.68 3.24
N LEU A 49 -0.58 -5.87 3.24
CA LEU A 49 -0.20 -5.07 4.39
C LEU A 49 -1.34 -4.14 4.87
N PRO A 50 -1.47 -3.92 6.18
CA PRO A 50 -2.34 -2.87 6.72
C PRO A 50 -1.85 -1.50 6.27
N LEU A 51 -2.76 -0.53 6.14
CA LEU A 51 -2.46 0.79 5.59
C LEU A 51 -1.30 1.50 6.31
N GLU A 52 -1.25 1.42 7.64
CA GLU A 52 -0.18 2.00 8.44
C GLU A 52 1.21 1.40 8.11
N ALA A 53 1.26 0.10 7.83
CA ALA A 53 2.50 -0.55 7.42
C ALA A 53 2.92 -0.09 6.02
N VAL A 54 1.97 0.12 5.10
CA VAL A 54 2.23 0.69 3.77
C VAL A 54 2.79 2.10 3.87
N GLU A 55 2.29 2.92 4.80
CA GLU A 55 2.81 4.27 5.06
C GLU A 55 4.25 4.22 5.58
N ARG A 56 4.54 3.35 6.56
CA ARG A 56 5.91 3.13 7.06
C ARG A 56 6.85 2.60 5.98
N LEU A 57 6.37 1.70 5.13
CA LEU A 57 7.12 1.22 3.96
C LEU A 57 7.41 2.37 2.99
N GLY A 58 6.47 3.29 2.83
CA GLY A 58 6.60 4.52 2.04
C GLY A 58 7.78 5.41 2.46
N GLU A 59 8.08 5.45 3.76
CA GLU A 59 9.22 6.18 4.31
C GLU A 59 10.51 5.34 4.22
N ALA A 60 10.46 4.09 4.71
CA ALA A 60 11.61 3.18 4.75
C ALA A 60 12.17 2.88 3.34
N LEU A 61 11.32 2.85 2.32
CA LEU A 61 11.77 2.61 0.95
C LEU A 61 12.77 3.64 0.46
N LEU A 62 12.85 4.84 1.06
CA LEU A 62 13.82 5.86 0.68
C LEU A 62 15.26 5.47 1.05
N ASP A 63 15.42 4.52 1.98
CA ASP A 63 16.72 4.08 2.50
C ASP A 63 17.20 2.75 1.91
N PHE A 64 16.33 1.95 1.27
CA PHE A 64 16.72 0.63 0.72
C PHE A 64 17.90 0.75 -0.27
N GLN A 65 18.78 -0.21 -0.37
CA GLN A 65 19.85 -0.23 -1.38
C GLN A 65 19.65 -1.40 -2.33
N SER A 66 18.89 -2.42 -1.93
CA SER A 66 18.61 -3.58 -2.75
C SER A 66 17.25 -4.21 -2.45
N LEU A 67 16.93 -5.28 -3.18
CA LEU A 67 15.73 -6.08 -2.96
C LEU A 67 15.77 -6.79 -1.59
N GLU A 68 16.96 -7.13 -1.10
CA GLU A 68 17.15 -7.76 0.20
C GLU A 68 16.66 -6.88 1.36
N ASP A 69 16.80 -5.55 1.27
CA ASP A 69 16.27 -4.64 2.30
C ASP A 69 14.74 -4.68 2.37
N LEU A 70 14.08 -4.78 1.21
CA LEU A 70 12.63 -4.95 1.15
C LEU A 70 12.21 -6.29 1.75
N VAL A 71 12.90 -7.38 1.42
CA VAL A 71 12.62 -8.72 1.98
C VAL A 71 12.82 -8.72 3.50
N SER A 72 13.89 -8.08 3.98
CA SER A 72 14.18 -7.93 5.41
C SER A 72 13.09 -7.12 6.13
N TRP A 73 12.58 -6.05 5.49
CA TRP A 73 11.51 -5.23 6.06
C TRP A 73 10.17 -5.96 6.14
N LEU A 74 9.87 -6.83 5.17
CA LEU A 74 8.61 -7.59 5.10
C LEU A 74 8.57 -8.80 6.05
N SER A 75 9.73 -9.25 6.54
CA SER A 75 9.87 -10.37 7.48
C SER A 75 9.48 -10.00 8.91
#